data_AF-B0S472-F1
#
_entry.id   AF-B0S472-F1
#
_cell.length_a   1.000
_cell.length_b   1.000
_cell.length_c   1.000
_cell.angle_alpha   90.00
_cell.angle_beta   90.00
_cell.angle_gamma   90.00
#
_symmetry.space_group_name_H-M   'P 1'
#
loop_
_entity.id
_entity.type
_entity.pdbx_description
1 polymer ?
#
loop_
_entity_poly.entity_id
_entity_poly.type
_entity_poly.pdbx_seq_one_letter_code
_entity_poly.pdbx_strand_id
1 'polypeptide(L)'
;MERFFECDVNTNSRENMIEFLTNHYRYYTLNSWNRSSSYANNVKLYNLGLDSNDLDFAYKIICGDEILCYELYDDFNFIISQFKETYGYDIGFNGRSGGYLVLYYGEKVDGDVVVYPGRSIDSSDKEYFEDWSDGELKDRVELVKAFDNICDMIRDVFIDYLKNGEVIEQEEVVKSYMLTLN
;
A
#
# COMPACT_ATOMS: atom_id res chain seq x y z
N MET A 1 -5.32 12.97 11.74
CA MET A 1 -4.82 11.66 11.28
C MET A 1 -4.75 10.77 12.49
N GLU A 2 -5.63 9.78 12.56
CA GLU A 2 -5.58 8.73 13.58
C GLU A 2 -4.60 7.65 13.08
N ARG A 3 -3.70 7.19 13.94
CA ARG A 3 -2.75 6.13 13.58
C ARG A 3 -3.51 4.81 13.54
N PHE A 4 -3.61 4.20 12.36
CA PHE A 4 -4.33 2.94 12.18
C PHE A 4 -3.35 1.77 12.02
N PHE A 5 -2.33 1.94 11.18
CA PHE A 5 -1.23 1.00 10.97
C PHE A 5 0.05 1.47 11.66
N GLU A 6 0.37 2.76 11.62
CA GLU A 6 1.63 3.26 12.19
C GLU A 6 1.65 3.13 13.71
N CYS A 7 2.77 2.67 14.26
CA CYS A 7 2.98 2.59 15.70
C CYS A 7 4.28 3.25 16.15
N ASP A 8 4.27 3.77 17.37
CA ASP A 8 5.48 4.35 17.98
C ASP A 8 6.45 3.24 18.39
N VAL A 9 7.62 3.22 17.76
CA VAL A 9 8.72 2.32 18.10
C VAL A 9 9.82 3.10 18.80
N ASN A 10 10.30 2.62 19.95
CA ASN A 10 11.45 3.20 20.63
C ASN A 10 12.76 2.80 19.92
N THR A 11 13.26 3.66 19.04
CA THR A 11 14.49 3.43 18.26
C THR A 11 15.79 3.56 19.07
N ASN A 12 15.71 3.84 20.38
CA ASN A 12 16.87 3.74 21.29
C ASN A 12 16.99 2.35 21.94
N SER A 13 16.04 1.45 21.70
CA SER A 13 16.08 0.06 22.17
C SER A 13 16.27 -0.87 20.98
N ARG A 14 17.45 -1.50 20.88
CA ARG A 14 17.74 -2.53 19.87
C ARG A 14 16.71 -3.65 19.90
N GLU A 15 16.33 -4.09 21.09
CA GLU A 15 15.32 -5.13 21.28
C GLU A 15 13.98 -4.73 20.66
N ASN A 16 13.52 -3.50 20.90
CA ASN A 16 12.25 -3.01 20.35
C ASN A 16 12.30 -2.88 18.81
N MET A 17 13.45 -2.46 18.25
CA MET A 17 13.62 -2.38 16.80
C MET A 17 13.55 -3.76 16.16
N ILE A 18 14.28 -4.75 16.71
CA ILE A 18 14.25 -6.13 16.22
C ILE A 18 12.84 -6.71 16.37
N GLU A 19 12.19 -6.51 17.50
CA GLU A 19 10.83 -7.00 17.76
C GLU A 19 9.83 -6.42 16.76
N PHE A 20 9.89 -5.12 16.50
CA PHE A 20 9.04 -4.46 15.52
C PHE A 20 9.23 -5.05 14.11
N LEU A 21 10.48 -5.14 13.62
CA LEU A 21 10.75 -5.63 12.27
C LEU A 21 10.42 -7.12 12.08
N THR A 22 10.63 -7.92 13.14
CA THR A 22 10.36 -9.37 13.14
C THR A 22 8.86 -9.65 13.14
N ASN A 23 8.09 -8.92 13.95
CA ASN A 23 6.67 -9.20 14.18
C ASN A 23 5.73 -8.41 13.26
N HIS A 24 6.24 -7.46 12.49
CA HIS A 24 5.42 -6.75 11.50
C HIS A 24 4.83 -7.75 10.51
N TYR A 25 3.54 -7.59 10.19
CA TYR A 25 2.87 -8.46 9.23
C TYR A 25 3.56 -8.41 7.87
N ARG A 26 3.65 -9.58 7.20
CA ARG A 26 4.25 -9.70 5.87
C ARG A 26 3.33 -10.41 4.90
N TYR A 27 3.45 -10.02 3.65
CA TYR A 27 2.72 -10.65 2.54
C TYR A 27 3.68 -11.05 1.42
N TYR A 28 3.30 -12.06 0.64
CA TYR A 28 4.09 -12.48 -0.52
C TYR A 28 4.08 -11.39 -1.58
N THR A 29 5.26 -11.00 -2.07
CA THR A 29 5.41 -9.86 -2.99
C THR A 29 4.99 -10.17 -4.43
N LEU A 30 4.90 -11.45 -4.80
CA LEU A 30 4.25 -11.90 -6.05
C LEU A 30 3.21 -12.98 -5.75
N ASN A 31 3.66 -14.15 -5.29
CA ASN A 31 2.81 -15.27 -4.88
C ASN A 31 3.61 -16.21 -3.97
N SER A 32 2.95 -17.13 -3.28
CA SER A 32 3.61 -18.03 -2.31
C SER A 32 4.73 -18.90 -2.90
N TRP A 33 4.75 -19.16 -4.21
CA TRP A 33 5.77 -20.01 -4.85
C TRP A 33 7.14 -19.33 -4.96
N ASN A 34 7.19 -17.98 -4.97
CA ASN A 34 8.47 -17.26 -5.07
C ASN A 34 9.23 -17.22 -3.72
N ARG A 35 8.55 -17.55 -2.61
CA ARG A 35 9.06 -17.46 -1.22
C ARG A 35 9.58 -16.08 -0.81
N SER A 36 9.31 -15.05 -1.61
CA SER A 36 9.66 -13.66 -1.29
C SER A 36 8.48 -12.99 -0.61
N SER A 37 8.75 -12.34 0.51
CA SER A 37 7.76 -11.60 1.28
C SER A 37 8.34 -10.28 1.75
N SER A 38 7.47 -9.35 2.09
CA SER A 38 7.85 -8.03 2.59
C SER A 38 6.78 -7.50 3.54
N TYR A 39 7.10 -6.42 4.25
CA TYR A 39 6.19 -5.69 5.12
C TYR A 39 4.90 -5.35 4.39
N ALA A 40 3.77 -5.59 5.05
CA ALA A 40 2.46 -5.39 4.46
C ALA A 40 1.42 -4.97 5.50
N ASN A 41 0.42 -4.22 5.04
CA ASN A 41 -0.76 -3.86 5.83
C ASN A 41 -2.02 -4.42 5.18
N ASN A 42 -2.91 -4.99 6.00
CA ASN A 42 -4.15 -5.59 5.54
C ASN A 42 -5.23 -4.51 5.35
N VAL A 43 -5.44 -4.12 4.10
CA VAL A 43 -6.36 -3.06 3.69
C VAL A 43 -7.67 -3.60 3.13
N LYS A 44 -8.03 -4.84 3.45
CA LYS A 44 -9.36 -5.35 3.12
C LYS A 44 -10.43 -4.44 3.74
N LEU A 45 -11.46 -4.10 2.97
CA LEU A 45 -12.46 -3.09 3.36
C LEU A 45 -13.04 -3.31 4.76
N TYR A 46 -13.36 -4.57 5.11
CA TYR A 46 -13.89 -4.94 6.43
C TYR A 46 -12.88 -4.83 7.59
N ASN A 47 -11.61 -4.55 7.31
CA ASN A 47 -10.54 -4.32 8.28
C ASN A 47 -10.15 -2.84 8.41
N LEU A 48 -10.79 -1.91 7.69
CA LEU A 48 -10.43 -0.48 7.71
C LEU A 48 -11.12 0.33 8.82
N GLY A 49 -11.90 -0.31 9.68
CA GLY A 49 -12.63 0.36 10.76
C GLY A 49 -13.79 1.23 10.27
N LEU A 50 -14.38 0.88 9.11
CA LEU A 50 -15.56 1.53 8.57
C LEU A 50 -16.83 1.09 9.33
N ASP A 51 -17.82 1.97 9.44
CA ASP A 51 -19.15 1.56 9.86
C ASP A 51 -19.89 0.79 8.74
N SER A 52 -21.07 0.25 9.03
CA SER A 52 -21.81 -0.57 8.06
C SER A 52 -22.21 0.19 6.80
N ASN A 53 -22.52 1.49 6.91
CA ASN A 53 -22.94 2.29 5.76
C ASN A 53 -21.72 2.62 4.89
N ASP A 54 -20.62 3.05 5.52
CA ASP A 54 -19.36 3.33 4.84
C ASP A 54 -18.80 2.07 4.16
N LEU A 55 -18.93 0.90 4.79
CA LEU A 55 -18.49 -0.38 4.24
C LEU A 55 -19.29 -0.80 3.00
N ASP A 56 -20.62 -0.70 3.04
CA ASP A 56 -21.47 -1.00 1.89
C ASP A 56 -21.17 -0.05 0.72
N PHE A 57 -20.92 1.23 1.00
CA PHE A 57 -20.55 2.19 -0.03
C PHE A 57 -19.16 1.91 -0.60
N ALA A 58 -18.18 1.56 0.25
CA ALA A 58 -16.85 1.15 -0.16
C ALA A 58 -16.87 -0.03 -1.14
N TYR A 59 -17.75 -1.02 -0.91
CA TYR A 59 -17.91 -2.14 -1.84
C TYR A 59 -18.42 -1.70 -3.22
N LYS A 60 -19.27 -0.68 -3.31
CA LYS A 60 -19.75 -0.15 -4.61
C LYS A 60 -18.66 0.55 -5.40
N ILE A 61 -17.77 1.28 -4.74
CA ILE A 61 -16.65 2.00 -5.37
C ILE A 61 -15.54 1.04 -5.80
N ILE A 62 -15.18 0.08 -4.93
CA ILE A 62 -13.98 -0.75 -5.14
C ILE A 62 -14.29 -2.05 -5.89
N CYS A 63 -15.47 -2.63 -5.67
CA CYS A 63 -15.85 -3.93 -6.26
C CYS A 63 -17.04 -3.86 -7.21
N GLY A 64 -17.73 -2.72 -7.27
CA GLY A 64 -18.86 -2.50 -8.17
C GLY A 64 -18.42 -1.84 -9.48
N ASP A 65 -19.18 -2.09 -10.54
CA ASP A 65 -19.02 -1.40 -11.83
C ASP A 65 -19.95 -0.16 -11.94
N GLU A 66 -20.67 0.17 -10.86
CA GLU A 66 -21.70 1.22 -10.84
C GLU A 66 -21.14 2.61 -10.56
N ILE A 67 -20.05 2.71 -9.80
CA ILE A 67 -19.45 3.98 -9.38
C ILE A 67 -17.99 3.99 -9.78
N LEU A 68 -17.68 4.81 -10.78
CA LEU A 68 -16.31 5.07 -11.21
C LEU A 68 -15.74 6.22 -10.38
N CYS A 69 -14.57 6.01 -9.78
CA CYS A 69 -13.90 7.03 -8.97
C CYS A 69 -12.43 7.12 -9.36
N TYR A 70 -12.16 7.70 -10.54
CA TYR A 70 -10.79 7.81 -11.06
C TYR A 70 -9.90 8.69 -10.18
N GLU A 71 -10.45 9.79 -9.64
CA GLU A 71 -9.71 10.74 -8.79
C GLU A 71 -9.14 10.07 -7.53
N LEU A 72 -9.87 9.12 -6.92
CA LEU A 72 -9.38 8.34 -5.78
C LEU A 72 -8.10 7.55 -6.14
N TYR A 73 -8.07 6.93 -7.31
CA TYR A 73 -6.88 6.19 -7.75
C TYR A 73 -5.72 7.12 -8.11
N ASP A 74 -6.01 8.30 -8.67
CA ASP A 74 -5.00 9.33 -8.93
C ASP A 74 -4.36 9.83 -7.62
N ASP A 75 -5.17 10.07 -6.58
CA ASP A 75 -4.68 10.47 -5.26
C ASP A 75 -3.83 9.38 -4.60
N PHE A 76 -4.25 8.10 -4.70
CA PHE A 76 -3.43 6.98 -4.24
C PHE A 76 -2.09 6.91 -4.97
N ASN A 77 -2.11 7.04 -6.30
CA ASN A 77 -0.89 7.02 -7.12
C ASN A 77 0.03 8.18 -6.80
N PHE A 78 -0.51 9.37 -6.52
CA PHE A 78 0.26 10.53 -6.10
C PHE A 78 0.96 10.29 -4.76
N ILE A 79 0.25 9.78 -3.75
CA ILE A 79 0.83 9.48 -2.44
C ILE A 79 1.95 8.43 -2.56
N ILE A 80 1.70 7.36 -3.32
CA ILE A 80 2.67 6.28 -3.55
C ILE A 80 3.89 6.78 -4.32
N SER A 81 3.72 7.65 -5.33
CA SER A 81 4.84 8.19 -6.11
C SER A 81 5.76 9.06 -5.26
N GLN A 82 5.20 9.87 -4.36
CA GLN A 82 5.99 10.68 -3.43
C GLN A 82 6.80 9.84 -2.45
N PHE A 83 6.21 8.74 -1.93
CA PHE A 83 6.96 7.77 -1.13
C PHE A 83 8.11 7.16 -1.96
N LYS A 84 7.85 6.81 -3.21
CA LYS A 84 8.83 6.20 -4.11
C LYS A 84 10.03 7.10 -4.38
N GLU A 85 9.78 8.35 -4.74
CA GLU A 85 10.84 9.34 -4.97
C GLU A 85 11.70 9.58 -3.72
N THR A 86 11.04 9.67 -2.56
CA THR A 86 11.66 9.96 -1.27
C THR A 86 12.54 8.81 -0.78
N TYR A 87 11.99 7.61 -0.71
CA TYR A 87 12.64 6.47 -0.04
C TYR A 87 13.37 5.54 -1.01
N GLY A 88 13.07 5.58 -2.31
CA GLY A 88 13.63 4.64 -3.28
C GLY A 88 13.03 3.24 -3.23
N TYR A 89 11.88 3.09 -2.56
CA TYR A 89 11.09 1.85 -2.46
C TYR A 89 9.71 2.09 -3.07
N ASP A 90 8.97 1.05 -3.43
CA ASP A 90 7.61 1.24 -3.95
C ASP A 90 6.57 0.62 -3.03
N ILE A 91 5.31 1.01 -3.18
CA ILE A 91 4.18 0.43 -2.47
C ILE A 91 3.15 -0.01 -3.50
N GLY A 92 2.55 -1.18 -3.32
CA GLY A 92 1.43 -1.55 -4.18
C GLY A 92 0.46 -2.53 -3.58
N PHE A 93 -0.75 -2.48 -4.12
CA PHE A 93 -1.83 -3.42 -3.77
C PHE A 93 -1.49 -4.83 -4.26
N ASN A 94 -1.67 -5.82 -3.38
CA ASN A 94 -1.42 -7.23 -3.66
C ASN A 94 -2.46 -8.12 -2.97
N GLY A 95 -2.47 -9.39 -3.35
CA GLY A 95 -3.41 -10.40 -2.90
C GLY A 95 -4.76 -10.34 -3.59
N ARG A 96 -5.65 -11.23 -3.18
CA ARG A 96 -6.99 -11.32 -3.77
C ARG A 96 -7.72 -9.98 -3.59
N SER A 97 -8.18 -9.42 -4.69
CA SER A 97 -8.86 -8.12 -4.76
C SER A 97 -8.04 -6.94 -4.19
N GLY A 98 -6.70 -7.03 -4.21
CA GLY A 98 -5.83 -5.96 -3.72
C GLY A 98 -5.90 -5.74 -2.20
N GLY A 99 -6.27 -6.75 -1.41
CA GLY A 99 -6.50 -6.60 0.03
C GLY A 99 -5.28 -6.31 0.91
N TYR A 100 -4.08 -6.14 0.34
CA TYR A 100 -2.87 -5.79 1.08
C TYR A 100 -2.09 -4.70 0.37
N LEU A 101 -1.62 -3.70 1.10
CA LEU A 101 -0.53 -2.85 0.63
C LEU A 101 0.78 -3.51 1.03
N VAL A 102 1.73 -3.60 0.10
CA VAL A 102 3.02 -4.27 0.31
C VAL A 102 4.14 -3.33 -0.07
N LEU A 103 5.16 -3.24 0.81
CA LEU A 103 6.38 -2.49 0.57
C LEU A 103 7.31 -3.30 -0.37
N TYR A 104 7.62 -2.77 -1.54
CA TYR A 104 8.50 -3.42 -2.52
C TYR A 104 9.90 -2.82 -2.50
N TYR A 105 10.88 -3.72 -2.63
CA TYR A 105 12.27 -3.34 -2.83
C TYR A 105 12.43 -2.56 -4.14
N GLY A 106 13.06 -1.39 -4.06
CA GLY A 106 13.42 -0.57 -5.21
C GLY A 106 14.90 -0.19 -5.20
N GLU A 107 15.43 0.10 -6.37
CA GLU A 107 16.78 0.65 -6.55
C GLU A 107 16.70 1.90 -7.43
N LYS A 108 17.44 2.95 -7.07
CA LYS A 108 17.58 4.14 -7.92
C LYS A 108 18.55 3.83 -9.07
N VAL A 109 18.05 3.85 -10.29
CA VAL A 109 18.79 3.65 -11.54
C VAL A 109 18.53 4.83 -12.45
N ASP A 110 19.58 5.57 -12.81
CA ASP A 110 19.51 6.74 -13.71
C ASP A 110 18.49 7.82 -13.31
N GLY A 111 18.24 7.97 -12.00
CA GLY A 111 17.30 8.94 -11.45
C GLY A 111 15.88 8.40 -11.21
N ASP A 112 15.57 7.23 -11.77
CA ASP A 112 14.28 6.55 -11.58
C ASP A 112 14.38 5.41 -10.57
N VAL A 113 13.26 5.05 -9.94
CA VAL A 113 13.20 3.90 -9.03
C VAL A 113 12.70 2.66 -9.77
N VAL A 114 13.60 1.69 -9.97
CA VAL A 114 13.28 0.38 -10.53
C VAL A 114 12.88 -0.57 -9.42
N VAL A 115 11.74 -1.24 -9.59
CA VAL A 115 11.12 -2.06 -8.53
C VAL A 115 11.30 -3.53 -8.84
N TYR A 116 11.67 -4.30 -7.81
CA TYR A 116 11.93 -5.73 -7.92
C TYR A 116 10.99 -6.51 -7.01
N PRO A 117 9.70 -6.68 -7.38
CA PRO A 117 8.73 -7.37 -6.54
C PRO A 117 9.09 -8.86 -6.33
N GLY A 118 9.97 -9.44 -7.14
CA GLY A 118 10.49 -10.80 -6.90
C GLY A 118 11.49 -10.92 -5.76
N ARG A 119 11.96 -9.81 -5.17
CA ARG A 119 13.03 -9.77 -4.17
C ARG A 119 12.47 -9.37 -2.80
N SER A 120 12.75 -10.16 -1.77
CA SER A 120 12.49 -9.75 -0.39
C SER A 120 13.36 -8.57 -0.01
N ILE A 121 12.82 -7.66 0.78
CA ILE A 121 13.54 -6.48 1.28
C ILE A 121 14.50 -6.86 2.44
N ASP A 122 14.18 -7.91 3.20
CA ASP A 122 14.91 -8.52 4.32
C ASP A 122 14.22 -9.85 4.74
N SER A 123 14.66 -10.48 5.83
CA SER A 123 14.02 -11.67 6.42
C SER A 123 13.02 -11.33 7.54
N SER A 124 12.08 -12.24 7.83
CA SER A 124 11.27 -12.21 9.05
C SER A 124 11.95 -12.89 10.25
N ASP A 125 13.15 -13.44 10.07
CA ASP A 125 13.83 -14.19 11.13
C ASP A 125 14.52 -13.24 12.10
N LYS A 126 14.27 -13.40 13.41
CA LYS A 126 14.89 -12.55 14.44
C LYS A 126 16.42 -12.57 14.36
N GLU A 127 17.01 -13.76 14.19
CA GLU A 127 18.46 -13.97 14.09
C GLU A 127 19.08 -13.16 12.93
N TYR A 128 18.34 -12.95 11.84
CA TYR A 128 18.81 -12.13 10.71
C TYR A 128 19.04 -10.66 11.11
N PHE A 129 18.20 -10.12 12.00
CA PHE A 129 18.33 -8.75 12.49
C PHE A 129 19.33 -8.63 13.65
N GLU A 130 19.66 -9.72 14.33
CA GLU A 130 20.68 -9.72 15.39
C GLU A 130 22.09 -9.42 14.85
N ASP A 131 22.33 -9.71 13.56
CA ASP A 131 23.58 -9.40 12.86
C ASP A 131 23.69 -7.95 12.37
N TRP A 132 22.58 -7.19 12.36
CA TRP A 132 22.54 -5.81 11.87
C TRP A 132 23.12 -4.84 12.90
N SER A 133 23.77 -3.76 12.46
CA SER A 133 24.12 -2.64 13.33
C SER A 133 22.86 -1.89 13.82
N ASP A 134 22.98 -1.14 14.92
CA ASP A 134 21.87 -0.32 15.41
C ASP A 134 21.44 0.75 14.38
N GLY A 135 22.37 1.22 13.54
CA GLY A 135 22.07 2.15 12.44
C GLY A 135 21.20 1.49 11.37
N GLU A 136 21.56 0.29 10.90
CA GLU A 136 20.78 -0.45 9.91
C GLU A 136 19.38 -0.80 10.43
N LEU A 137 19.26 -1.20 11.70
CA LEU A 137 17.96 -1.44 12.33
C LEU A 137 17.12 -0.17 12.34
N LYS A 138 17.72 0.95 12.75
CA LYS A 138 17.02 2.24 12.81
C LYS A 138 16.54 2.66 11.42
N ASP A 139 17.40 2.60 10.40
CA ASP A 139 17.03 2.96 9.03
C ASP A 139 15.87 2.11 8.51
N ARG A 140 15.86 0.81 8.82
CA ARG A 140 14.75 -0.08 8.43
C ARG A 140 13.47 0.19 9.22
N VAL A 141 13.56 0.47 10.52
CA VAL A 141 12.41 0.86 11.34
C VAL A 141 11.78 2.14 10.79
N GLU A 142 12.59 3.17 10.50
CA GLU A 142 12.08 4.42 9.95
C GLU A 142 11.43 4.23 8.57
N LEU A 143 11.98 3.36 7.71
CA LEU A 143 11.36 3.01 6.43
C LEU A 143 10.00 2.34 6.60
N VAL A 144 9.90 1.33 7.49
CA VAL A 144 8.65 0.60 7.72
C VAL A 144 7.61 1.50 8.37
N LYS A 145 8.00 2.36 9.31
CA LYS A 145 7.09 3.38 9.88
C LYS A 145 6.61 4.38 8.83
N ALA A 146 7.47 4.81 7.91
CA ALA A 146 7.06 5.66 6.80
C ALA A 146 6.07 4.94 5.87
N PHE A 147 6.29 3.64 5.60
CA PHE A 147 5.34 2.80 4.87
C PHE A 147 3.98 2.70 5.57
N ASP A 148 3.96 2.47 6.89
CA ASP A 148 2.72 2.40 7.67
C ASP A 148 1.97 3.73 7.66
N ASN A 149 2.70 4.85 7.75
CA ASN A 149 2.10 6.17 7.65
C ASN A 149 1.49 6.43 6.27
N ILE A 150 2.11 5.97 5.19
CA ILE A 150 1.51 6.04 3.84
C ILE A 150 0.23 5.19 3.76
N CYS A 151 0.20 4.01 4.41
CA CYS A 151 -1.00 3.19 4.49
C CYS A 151 -2.14 3.92 5.22
N ASP A 152 -1.81 4.65 6.30
CA ASP A 152 -2.76 5.50 7.02
C ASP A 152 -3.26 6.66 6.14
N MET A 153 -2.38 7.32 5.37
CA MET A 153 -2.78 8.38 4.44
C MET A 153 -3.72 7.88 3.34
N ILE A 154 -3.41 6.72 2.74
CA ILE A 154 -4.27 6.08 1.72
C ILE A 154 -5.65 5.76 2.32
N ARG A 155 -5.68 5.20 3.54
CA ARG A 155 -6.92 4.93 4.26
C ARG A 155 -7.72 6.21 4.52
N ASP A 156 -7.07 7.27 4.98
CA ASP A 156 -7.73 8.53 5.31
C ASP A 156 -8.31 9.22 4.05
N VAL A 157 -7.58 9.21 2.93
CA VAL A 157 -8.11 9.68 1.64
C VAL A 157 -9.32 8.84 1.24
N PHE A 158 -9.24 7.51 1.34
CA PHE A 158 -10.37 6.66 1.00
C PHE A 158 -11.61 6.98 1.84
N ILE A 159 -11.44 7.15 3.15
CA ILE A 159 -12.52 7.53 4.07
C ILE A 159 -13.10 8.91 3.74
N ASP A 160 -12.26 9.86 3.30
CA ASP A 160 -12.72 11.17 2.87
C ASP A 160 -13.64 11.09 1.66
N TYR A 161 -13.27 10.31 0.63
CA TYR A 161 -14.15 10.05 -0.52
C TYR A 161 -15.46 9.37 -0.11
N LEU A 162 -15.44 8.43 0.83
CA LEU A 162 -16.66 7.76 1.31
C LEU A 162 -17.62 8.73 2.00
N LYS A 163 -17.08 9.71 2.74
CA LYS A 163 -17.88 10.61 3.60
C LYS A 163 -18.29 11.90 2.91
N ASN A 164 -17.42 12.41 2.04
CA ASN A 164 -17.53 13.75 1.47
C ASN A 164 -17.65 13.73 -0.06
N GLY A 165 -17.47 12.58 -0.70
CA GLY A 165 -17.67 12.43 -2.15
C GLY A 165 -19.15 12.52 -2.55
N GLU A 166 -19.40 13.06 -3.73
CA GLU A 166 -20.73 13.14 -4.34
C GLU A 166 -20.80 12.21 -5.55
N VAL A 167 -21.83 11.35 -5.59
CA VAL A 167 -22.10 10.51 -6.76
C VAL A 167 -22.98 11.29 -7.72
N ILE A 168 -22.43 11.60 -8.89
CA ILE A 168 -23.14 12.28 -9.98
C ILE A 168 -23.49 11.29 -11.09
N GLU A 169 -24.64 11.50 -11.74
CA GLU A 169 -25.03 10.72 -12.92
C GLU A 169 -24.33 11.27 -14.17
N GLN A 170 -23.70 10.40 -14.95
CA GLN A 170 -23.01 10.75 -16.19
C GLN A 170 -23.51 9.88 -17.36
N GLU A 171 -23.94 10.52 -18.44
CA GLU A 171 -24.30 9.85 -19.70
C GLU A 171 -23.17 10.00 -20.73
N GLU A 172 -22.66 8.89 -21.26
CA GLU A 172 -21.68 8.90 -22.36
C GLU A 172 -22.31 8.56 -23.71
N VAL A 173 -22.12 9.42 -24.72
CA VAL A 173 -22.58 9.17 -26.11
C VAL A 173 -21.43 8.63 -26.95
N VAL A 174 -21.47 7.34 -27.28
CA VAL A 174 -20.45 6.69 -28.14
C VAL A 174 -20.85 6.78 -29.61
N LYS A 175 -20.01 7.41 -30.44
CA LYS A 175 -20.19 7.43 -31.91
C LYS A 175 -19.47 6.24 -32.54
N SER A 176 -20.19 5.42 -33.31
CA SER A 176 -19.63 4.31 -34.08
C SER A 176 -19.67 4.58 -35.59
N TYR A 177 -18.67 4.08 -36.30
CA TYR A 177 -18.57 4.17 -37.76
C TYR A 177 -18.49 2.76 -38.34
N MET A 178 -19.25 2.48 -39.39
CA MET A 178 -19.19 1.21 -40.12
C MET A 178 -18.66 1.42 -41.53
N LEU A 179 -17.67 0.61 -41.91
CA LEU A 179 -17.21 0.50 -43.29
C LEU A 179 -18.09 -0.54 -44.01
N THR A 180 -18.67 -0.16 -45.15
CA THR A 180 -19.42 -1.08 -46.01
C THR A 180 -18.75 -1.14 -47.39
N LEU A 181 -18.87 -2.29 -48.07
CA LEU A 181 -18.54 -2.42 -49.49
C LEU A 181 -19.83 -2.20 -50.30
N ASN A 182 -19.72 -1.51 -51.44
CA ASN A 182 -20.82 -1.35 -52.40
C ASN A 182 -20.93 -2.56 -53.33
#